data_AF-A0A1M5ZZI2-F1
#
_entry.id   AF-A0A1M5ZZI2-F1
#
_cell.length_a   1.000
_cell.length_b   1.000
_cell.length_c   1.000
_cell.angle_alpha   90.00
_cell.angle_beta   90.00
_cell.angle_gamma   90.00
#
_symmetry.space_group_name_H-M   'P 1'
#
loop_
_entity.id
_entity.type
_entity.pdbx_description
1 polymer ?
#
loop_
_entity_poly.entity_id
_entity_poly.type
_entity_poly.pdbx_seq_one_letter_code
_entity_poly.pdbx_strand_id
1 'polypeptide(L)'
;MYGIIEELFLSLGIYSHNWYQTWMTVVSLPIYFWVAKKMYEKIIRGIKPLFYYGYIYLGLFLLSSATLTHMFFILTRHQDFNATLFPNPVTSRFLLFLVHFHLLSIPIMLIYFLRFNFIWKSLVIIALYILYYIGYKLNLIWIKEGWFLPVSTANIFGMYLSVVILDKLYDSNRKQKHDRKSKIN
;
A
#
# COMPACT_ATOMS: atom_id res chain seq x y z
N MET A 1 -7.94 -17.20 22.07
CA MET A 1 -7.32 -18.21 21.18
C MET A 1 -5.85 -17.89 20.92
N TYR A 2 -5.48 -16.68 20.47
CA TYR A 2 -4.05 -16.29 20.28
C TYR A 2 -3.18 -16.42 21.53
N GLY A 3 -3.65 -15.96 22.71
CA GLY A 3 -2.87 -16.09 23.95
C GLY A 3 -2.60 -17.55 24.40
N ILE A 4 -3.47 -18.49 24.01
CA ILE A 4 -3.26 -19.93 24.33
C ILE A 4 -2.17 -20.53 23.43
N ILE A 5 -2.14 -20.14 22.16
CA ILE A 5 -1.10 -20.58 21.20
C ILE A 5 0.27 -20.03 21.62
N GLU A 6 0.31 -18.80 22.13
CA GLU A 6 1.52 -18.13 22.61
C GLU A 6 2.06 -18.74 23.92
N GLU A 7 1.19 -19.00 24.90
CA GLU A 7 1.53 -19.78 26.12
C GLU A 7 2.12 -21.15 25.76
N LEU A 8 1.56 -21.82 24.75
CA LEU A 8 2.04 -23.12 24.30
C LEU A 8 3.43 -23.04 23.65
N PHE A 9 3.70 -22.01 22.83
CA PHE A 9 5.03 -21.76 22.25
C PHE A 9 6.08 -21.32 23.28
N LEU A 10 5.65 -20.61 24.34
CA LEU A 10 6.50 -20.30 25.49
C LEU A 10 6.85 -21.57 26.27
N SER A 11 5.88 -22.45 26.54
CA SER A 11 6.12 -23.72 27.24
C SER A 11 7.07 -24.66 26.48
N LEU A 12 7.05 -24.59 25.13
CA LEU A 12 7.91 -25.38 24.26
C LEU A 12 9.31 -24.77 24.06
N GLY A 13 9.60 -23.60 24.64
CA GLY A 13 10.91 -22.95 24.51
C GLY A 13 11.24 -22.46 23.09
N ILE A 14 10.25 -22.32 22.21
CA ILE A 14 10.43 -21.90 20.81
C ILE A 14 10.72 -20.40 20.71
N TYR A 15 10.36 -19.60 21.72
CA TYR A 15 10.44 -18.14 21.70
C TYR A 15 10.89 -17.56 23.05
N SER A 16 11.75 -16.52 23.05
CA SER A 16 12.09 -15.77 24.26
C SER A 16 11.08 -14.64 24.52
N HIS A 17 10.59 -14.56 25.74
CA HIS A 17 9.50 -13.69 26.17
C HIS A 17 9.81 -12.18 26.00
N ASN A 18 9.07 -11.48 25.14
CA ASN A 18 8.95 -10.03 25.16
C ASN A 18 7.58 -9.68 25.76
N TRP A 19 7.44 -9.76 27.09
CA TRP A 19 6.16 -9.64 27.81
C TRP A 19 5.34 -8.40 27.41
N TYR A 20 6.03 -7.32 26.99
CA TYR A 20 5.41 -6.07 26.55
C TYR A 20 4.62 -6.19 25.24
N GLN A 21 4.86 -7.21 24.41
CA GLN A 21 4.15 -7.43 23.15
C GLN A 21 2.77 -8.06 23.38
N THR A 22 2.65 -9.01 24.30
CA THR A 22 1.42 -9.80 24.49
C THR A 22 0.27 -8.97 25.05
N TRP A 23 0.51 -8.18 26.11
CA TRP A 23 -0.53 -7.31 26.68
C TRP A 23 -0.92 -6.19 25.68
N MET A 24 0.05 -5.67 24.93
CA MET A 24 -0.22 -4.68 23.90
C MET A 24 -1.11 -5.25 22.81
N THR A 25 -0.97 -6.52 22.41
CA THR A 25 -1.92 -7.14 21.47
C THR A 25 -3.32 -7.26 22.07
N VAL A 26 -3.44 -7.72 23.32
CA VAL A 26 -4.75 -7.88 24.00
C VAL A 26 -5.48 -6.54 24.17
N VAL A 27 -4.77 -5.45 24.44
CA VAL A 27 -5.36 -4.11 24.59
C VAL A 27 -5.55 -3.41 23.24
N SER A 28 -4.58 -3.53 22.33
CA SER A 28 -4.63 -2.86 21.02
C SER A 28 -5.69 -3.47 20.12
N LEU A 29 -6.01 -4.77 20.25
CA LEU A 29 -6.99 -5.43 19.39
C LEU A 29 -8.43 -4.90 19.61
N PRO A 30 -8.97 -4.75 20.84
CA PRO A 30 -10.22 -4.05 21.09
C PRO A 30 -10.23 -2.60 20.59
N ILE A 31 -9.14 -1.85 20.84
CA ILE A 31 -9.00 -0.48 20.36
C ILE A 31 -9.06 -0.45 18.83
N TYR A 32 -8.33 -1.35 18.17
CA TYR A 32 -8.32 -1.51 16.73
C TYR A 32 -9.73 -1.82 16.19
N PHE A 33 -10.45 -2.77 16.78
CA PHE A 33 -11.82 -3.08 16.36
C PHE A 33 -12.77 -1.90 16.57
N TRP A 34 -12.63 -1.17 17.67
CA TRP A 34 -13.42 0.03 17.92
C TRP A 34 -13.15 1.12 16.88
N VAL A 35 -11.88 1.39 16.56
CA VAL A 35 -11.48 2.33 15.51
C VAL A 35 -11.97 1.87 14.14
N ALA A 36 -11.77 0.60 13.80
CA ALA A 36 -12.22 0.01 12.53
C ALA A 36 -13.75 0.11 12.38
N LYS A 37 -14.50 -0.17 13.45
CA LYS A 37 -15.96 0.00 13.48
C LYS A 37 -16.35 1.47 13.26
N LYS A 38 -15.70 2.41 13.94
CA LYS A 38 -15.95 3.86 13.74
C LYS A 38 -15.64 4.32 12.32
N MET A 39 -14.56 3.82 11.72
CA MET A 39 -14.20 4.09 10.33
C MET A 39 -15.25 3.53 9.37
N TYR A 40 -15.67 2.28 9.59
CA TYR A 40 -16.69 1.61 8.80
C TYR A 40 -18.05 2.32 8.84
N GLU A 41 -18.52 2.71 10.03
CA GLU A 41 -19.74 3.50 10.21
C GLU A 41 -19.67 4.85 9.46
N LYS A 42 -18.51 5.54 9.52
CA LYS A 42 -18.29 6.78 8.75
C LYS A 42 -18.32 6.53 7.25
N ILE A 43 -17.73 5.43 6.78
CA ILE A 43 -17.72 5.05 5.37
C ILE A 43 -19.16 4.82 4.86
N ILE A 44 -19.98 4.06 5.59
CA ILE A 44 -21.39 3.82 5.26
C ILE A 44 -22.19 5.14 5.23
N ARG A 45 -21.92 6.04 6.18
CA ARG A 45 -22.60 7.35 6.26
C ARG A 45 -22.15 8.30 5.15
N GLY A 46 -21.21 7.92 4.29
CA GLY A 46 -20.68 8.74 3.22
C GLY A 46 -19.41 9.45 3.67
N ILE A 47 -18.39 9.35 2.82
CA ILE A 47 -17.05 9.85 3.10
C ILE A 47 -16.92 11.28 2.55
N LYS A 48 -16.34 12.20 3.33
CA LYS A 48 -15.99 13.53 2.79
C LYS A 48 -14.89 13.39 1.72
N PRO A 49 -14.84 14.24 0.69
CA PRO A 49 -13.88 14.11 -0.40
C PRO A 49 -12.42 13.91 0.05
N LEU A 50 -11.95 14.64 1.07
CA LEU A 50 -10.57 14.50 1.55
C LEU A 50 -10.27 13.09 2.11
N PHE A 51 -11.17 12.53 2.92
CA PHE A 51 -10.99 11.19 3.48
C PHE A 51 -11.11 10.10 2.42
N TYR A 52 -11.83 10.34 1.33
CA TYR A 52 -11.95 9.41 0.21
C TYR A 52 -10.58 9.15 -0.42
N TYR A 53 -9.84 10.21 -0.76
CA TYR A 53 -8.49 10.08 -1.31
C TYR A 53 -7.54 9.43 -0.30
N GLY A 54 -7.65 9.77 0.98
CA GLY A 54 -6.87 9.13 2.04
C GLY A 54 -7.11 7.62 2.12
N TYR A 55 -8.37 7.17 2.04
CA TYR A 55 -8.69 5.73 2.05
C TYR A 55 -8.20 5.00 0.80
N ILE A 56 -8.27 5.63 -0.37
CA ILE A 56 -7.69 5.06 -1.59
C ILE A 56 -6.17 4.93 -1.42
N TYR A 57 -5.49 5.97 -0.95
CA TYR A 57 -4.05 5.94 -0.70
C TYR A 57 -3.63 4.81 0.27
N LEU A 58 -4.34 4.67 1.40
CA LEU A 58 -4.09 3.58 2.35
C LEU A 58 -4.39 2.20 1.73
N GLY A 59 -5.46 2.10 0.93
CA GLY A 59 -5.79 0.90 0.18
C GLY A 59 -4.72 0.53 -0.85
N LEU A 60 -4.10 1.51 -1.51
CA LEU A 60 -3.02 1.30 -2.47
C LEU A 60 -1.79 0.70 -1.81
N PHE A 61 -1.47 1.16 -0.58
CA PHE A 61 -0.38 0.59 0.17
C PHE A 61 -0.59 -0.91 0.34
N LEU A 62 -1.77 -1.34 0.80
CA LEU A 62 -2.06 -2.77 0.95
C LEU A 62 -2.10 -3.49 -0.40
N LEU A 63 -2.87 -2.99 -1.36
CA LEU A 63 -3.11 -3.68 -2.62
C LEU A 63 -1.86 -3.77 -3.48
N SER A 64 -1.21 -2.63 -3.79
CA SER A 64 -0.06 -2.61 -4.69
C SER A 64 1.20 -3.13 -4.01
N SER A 65 1.47 -2.71 -2.77
CA SER A 65 2.75 -3.01 -2.15
C SER A 65 2.83 -4.46 -1.65
N ALA A 66 1.75 -5.01 -1.08
CA ALA A 66 1.75 -6.39 -0.58
C ALA A 66 1.66 -7.41 -1.73
N THR A 67 0.79 -7.19 -2.73
CA THR A 67 0.59 -8.19 -3.80
C THR A 67 1.63 -8.09 -4.90
N LEU A 68 1.93 -6.90 -5.39
CA LEU A 68 2.76 -6.75 -6.59
C LEU A 68 4.25 -6.64 -6.21
N THR A 69 4.60 -5.68 -5.35
CA THR A 69 6.01 -5.46 -4.99
C THR A 69 6.53 -6.60 -4.11
N HIS A 70 5.83 -6.91 -3.01
CA HIS A 70 6.32 -7.90 -2.05
C HIS A 70 6.11 -9.33 -2.51
N MET A 71 4.86 -9.74 -2.75
CA MET A 71 4.53 -11.13 -3.07
C MET A 71 5.05 -11.56 -4.44
N PHE A 72 5.03 -10.69 -5.46
CA PHE A 72 5.57 -11.05 -6.76
C PHE A 72 7.07 -10.74 -6.87
N PHE A 73 7.49 -9.46 -6.84
CA PHE A 73 8.87 -9.13 -7.22
C PHE A 73 9.95 -9.46 -6.17
N ILE A 74 9.69 -9.19 -4.89
CA ILE A 74 10.67 -9.45 -3.82
C ILE A 74 10.81 -10.96 -3.58
N LEU A 75 9.70 -11.69 -3.43
CA LEU A 75 9.75 -13.14 -3.20
C LEU A 75 10.41 -13.91 -4.36
N THR A 76 10.19 -13.48 -5.60
CA THR A 76 10.81 -14.10 -6.78
C THR A 76 12.21 -13.58 -7.08
N ARG A 77 12.76 -12.70 -6.24
CA ARG A 77 14.09 -12.06 -6.39
C ARG A 77 14.28 -11.31 -7.72
N HIS A 78 13.22 -10.74 -8.27
CA HIS A 78 13.31 -9.87 -9.45
C HIS A 78 13.55 -8.40 -9.07
N GLN A 79 13.20 -8.00 -7.85
CA GLN A 79 13.44 -6.67 -7.30
C GLN A 79 13.82 -6.80 -5.81
N ASP A 80 14.80 -6.02 -5.36
CA ASP A 80 15.12 -5.82 -3.94
C ASP A 80 15.52 -4.36 -3.71
N PHE A 81 15.62 -3.93 -2.46
CA PHE A 81 16.06 -2.59 -2.08
C PHE A 81 17.43 -2.64 -1.41
N ASN A 82 18.21 -1.55 -1.58
CA ASN A 82 19.54 -1.47 -1.01
C ASN A 82 19.51 -1.57 0.52
N ALA A 83 20.39 -2.42 1.07
CA ALA A 83 20.49 -2.67 2.51
C ALA A 83 21.60 -1.87 3.21
N THR A 84 22.45 -1.15 2.47
CA THR A 84 23.66 -0.49 2.97
C THR A 84 23.55 1.03 3.04
N LEU A 85 22.38 1.62 2.77
CA LEU A 85 22.20 3.07 2.79
C LEU A 85 22.20 3.64 4.21
N PHE A 86 21.82 2.81 5.20
CA PHE A 86 21.86 3.12 6.63
C PHE A 86 22.54 1.97 7.39
N PRO A 87 23.03 2.20 8.62
CA PRO A 87 23.69 1.16 9.42
C PRO A 87 22.81 -0.07 9.69
N ASN A 88 21.49 0.13 9.81
CA ASN A 88 20.53 -0.96 9.96
C ASN A 88 19.95 -1.35 8.58
N PRO A 89 20.20 -2.58 8.09
CA PRO A 89 19.75 -3.00 6.77
C PRO A 89 18.23 -3.09 6.63
N VAL A 90 17.53 -3.40 7.72
CA VAL A 90 16.05 -3.45 7.75
C VAL A 90 15.49 -2.05 7.54
N THR A 91 16.03 -1.07 8.26
CA THR A 91 15.64 0.34 8.13
C THR A 91 15.91 0.86 6.73
N SER A 92 17.07 0.53 6.15
CA SER A 92 17.44 0.94 4.79
C SER A 92 16.44 0.45 3.75
N ARG A 93 16.14 -0.86 3.75
CA ARG A 93 15.17 -1.45 2.83
C ARG A 93 13.78 -0.87 2.99
N PHE A 94 13.32 -0.75 4.23
CA PHE A 94 11.99 -0.24 4.53
C PHE A 94 11.82 1.22 4.09
N LEU A 95 12.80 2.08 4.34
CA LEU A 95 12.76 3.48 3.95
C LEU A 95 12.74 3.62 2.42
N LEU A 96 13.61 2.88 1.71
CA LEU A 96 13.63 2.90 0.25
C LEU A 96 12.32 2.37 -0.36
N PHE A 97 11.74 1.33 0.22
CA PHE A 97 10.42 0.84 -0.14
C PHE A 97 9.34 1.90 0.05
N LEU A 98 9.33 2.61 1.18
CA LEU A 98 8.37 3.69 1.43
C LEU A 98 8.52 4.84 0.44
N VAL A 99 9.75 5.29 0.21
CA VAL A 99 10.05 6.34 -0.79
C VAL A 99 9.58 5.90 -2.16
N HIS A 100 9.89 4.66 -2.56
CA HIS A 100 9.45 4.09 -3.83
C HIS A 100 7.92 4.06 -3.95
N PHE A 101 7.23 3.60 -2.90
CA PHE A 101 5.77 3.59 -2.86
C PHE A 101 5.18 5.00 -3.00
N HIS A 102 5.71 6.00 -2.29
CA HIS A 102 5.20 7.39 -2.35
C HIS A 102 5.46 8.01 -3.72
N LEU A 103 6.63 7.75 -4.29
CA LEU A 103 7.04 8.22 -5.61
C LEU A 103 6.10 7.71 -6.71
N LEU A 104 5.60 6.47 -6.61
CA LEU A 104 4.63 5.92 -7.55
C LEU A 104 3.19 6.32 -7.23
N SER A 105 2.75 6.13 -5.99
CA SER A 105 1.33 6.26 -5.61
C SER A 105 0.81 7.69 -5.74
N ILE A 106 1.57 8.69 -5.30
CA ILE A 106 1.11 10.08 -5.31
C ILE A 106 0.90 10.60 -6.74
N PRO A 107 1.88 10.52 -7.67
CA PRO A 107 1.68 11.01 -9.03
C PRO A 107 0.60 10.24 -9.77
N ILE A 108 0.51 8.92 -9.60
CA ILE A 108 -0.51 8.09 -10.25
C ILE A 108 -1.91 8.46 -9.77
N MET A 109 -2.10 8.67 -8.46
CA MET A 109 -3.36 9.17 -7.92
C MET A 109 -3.70 10.56 -8.48
N LEU A 110 -2.73 11.48 -8.53
CA LEU A 110 -2.94 12.83 -9.08
C LEU A 110 -3.39 12.77 -10.55
N ILE A 111 -2.70 11.99 -11.39
CA ILE A 111 -3.08 11.81 -12.79
C ILE A 111 -4.51 11.27 -12.93
N TYR A 112 -4.86 10.27 -12.12
CA TYR A 112 -6.16 9.62 -12.18
C TYR A 112 -7.29 10.60 -11.80
N PHE A 113 -7.16 11.29 -10.67
CA PHE A 113 -8.22 12.15 -10.14
C PHE A 113 -8.30 13.54 -10.77
N LEU A 114 -7.17 14.13 -11.16
CA LEU A 114 -7.15 15.45 -11.83
C LEU A 114 -7.59 15.38 -13.29
N ARG A 115 -7.83 14.17 -13.83
CA ARG A 115 -8.31 13.95 -15.21
C ARG A 115 -7.48 14.71 -16.25
N PHE A 116 -6.17 14.75 -16.09
CA PHE A 116 -5.29 15.44 -17.02
C PHE A 116 -5.44 14.95 -18.47
N ASN A 117 -5.14 15.82 -19.43
CA ASN A 117 -5.07 15.44 -20.84
C ASN A 117 -4.00 14.37 -21.06
N PHE A 118 -4.16 13.55 -22.10
CA PHE A 118 -3.29 12.40 -22.38
C PHE A 118 -1.80 12.75 -22.41
N ILE A 119 -1.43 13.93 -22.94
CA ILE A 119 -0.04 14.42 -22.99
C ILE A 119 0.58 14.49 -21.59
N TRP A 120 -0.11 15.12 -20.64
CA TRP A 120 0.36 15.24 -19.26
C TRP A 120 0.45 13.89 -18.56
N LYS A 121 -0.49 12.96 -18.83
CA LYS A 121 -0.41 11.59 -18.31
C LYS A 121 0.86 10.90 -18.79
N SER A 122 1.14 10.97 -20.09
CA SER A 122 2.34 10.39 -20.69
C SER A 122 3.61 11.01 -20.14
N LEU A 123 3.66 12.33 -19.96
CA LEU A 123 4.80 13.02 -19.36
C LEU A 123 5.08 12.55 -17.93
N VAL A 124 4.06 12.43 -17.09
CA VAL A 124 4.26 11.92 -15.72
C VAL A 124 4.69 10.45 -15.72
N ILE A 125 4.13 9.61 -16.60
CA ILE A 125 4.57 8.22 -16.72
C ILE A 125 6.05 8.13 -17.14
N ILE A 126 6.47 8.92 -18.15
CA ILE A 126 7.87 9.00 -18.58
C ILE A 126 8.76 9.47 -17.43
N ALA A 127 8.33 10.50 -16.68
CA ALA A 127 9.07 11.00 -15.52
C ALA A 127 9.22 9.90 -14.45
N LEU A 128 8.18 9.10 -14.19
CA LEU A 128 8.27 7.96 -13.27
C LEU A 128 9.28 6.91 -13.76
N TYR A 129 9.30 6.57 -15.05
CA TYR A 129 10.32 5.66 -15.60
C TYR A 129 11.73 6.20 -15.42
N ILE A 130 11.95 7.49 -15.69
CA ILE A 130 13.26 8.14 -15.54
C ILE A 130 13.70 8.09 -14.08
N LEU A 131 12.84 8.47 -13.14
CA LEU A 131 13.16 8.41 -11.71
C LEU A 131 13.44 6.98 -11.25
N TYR A 132 12.70 6.00 -11.78
CA TYR A 132 12.91 4.60 -11.44
C TYR A 132 14.24 4.08 -12.02
N TYR A 133 14.60 4.51 -13.23
CA TYR A 133 15.89 4.23 -13.86
C TYR A 133 17.06 4.85 -13.09
N ILE A 134 16.91 6.09 -12.60
CA ILE A 134 17.90 6.75 -11.74
C ILE A 134 18.10 5.93 -10.45
N GLY A 135 17.01 5.52 -9.79
CA GLY A 135 17.07 4.68 -8.59
C GLY A 135 17.77 3.34 -8.84
N TYR A 136 17.53 2.72 -10.00
CA TYR A 136 18.25 1.51 -10.43
C TYR A 136 19.74 1.77 -10.65
N LYS A 137 20.11 2.84 -11.37
CA LYS A 137 21.52 3.19 -11.65
C LYS A 137 22.32 3.60 -10.43
N LEU A 138 21.67 4.22 -9.44
CA LEU A 138 22.27 4.56 -8.15
C LEU A 138 22.31 3.36 -7.18
N ASN A 139 21.93 2.16 -7.63
CA ASN A 139 21.83 0.96 -6.81
C ASN A 139 20.91 1.12 -5.59
N LEU A 140 19.93 2.02 -5.63
CA LEU A 140 18.91 2.17 -4.57
C LEU A 140 17.89 1.04 -4.65
N ILE A 141 17.55 0.64 -5.87
CA ILE A 141 16.69 -0.49 -6.17
C ILE A 141 17.49 -1.48 -7.00
N TRP A 142 17.66 -2.69 -6.49
CA TRP A 142 18.29 -3.77 -7.22
C TRP A 142 17.24 -4.48 -8.07
N ILE A 143 17.46 -4.57 -9.38
CA ILE A 143 16.57 -5.27 -10.31
C ILE A 143 17.42 -6.27 -11.06
N LYS A 144 16.90 -7.49 -11.25
CA LYS A 144 17.57 -8.53 -12.02
C LYS A 144 17.91 -8.01 -13.43
N GLU A 145 19.10 -8.33 -13.93
CA GLU A 145 19.53 -7.89 -15.25
C GLU A 145 18.54 -8.29 -16.35
N GLY A 146 18.23 -7.36 -17.27
CA GLY A 146 17.21 -7.54 -18.30
C GLY A 146 15.76 -7.41 -17.82
N TRP A 147 15.49 -7.36 -16.52
CA TRP A 147 14.14 -7.25 -15.95
C TRP A 147 13.70 -5.82 -15.63
N PHE A 148 14.54 -4.81 -15.88
CA PHE A 148 14.21 -3.41 -15.60
C PHE A 148 12.88 -2.98 -16.23
N LEU A 149 12.70 -3.18 -17.53
CA LEU A 149 11.49 -2.75 -18.24
C LEU A 149 10.23 -3.50 -17.78
N PRO A 150 10.20 -4.85 -17.70
CA PRO A 150 9.04 -5.57 -17.18
C PRO A 150 8.66 -5.16 -15.76
N VAL A 151 9.63 -5.07 -14.84
CA VAL A 151 9.41 -4.73 -13.43
C VAL A 151 8.89 -3.30 -13.29
N SER A 152 9.50 -2.35 -14.00
CA SER A 152 9.05 -0.94 -13.95
C SER A 152 7.67 -0.75 -14.56
N THR A 153 7.39 -1.39 -15.69
CA THR A 153 6.08 -1.35 -16.36
C THR A 153 5.00 -1.93 -15.45
N ALA A 154 5.24 -3.10 -14.87
CA ALA A 154 4.30 -3.76 -13.99
C ALA A 154 4.04 -2.98 -12.69
N ASN A 155 5.06 -2.34 -12.09
CA ASN A 155 4.86 -1.47 -10.92
C ASN A 155 4.00 -0.25 -11.26
N ILE A 156 4.31 0.47 -12.34
CA ILE A 156 3.55 1.68 -12.74
C ILE A 156 2.12 1.31 -13.14
N PHE A 157 1.96 0.30 -14.00
CA PHE A 157 0.65 -0.17 -14.45
C PHE A 157 -0.16 -0.78 -13.32
N GLY A 158 0.46 -1.61 -12.47
CA GLY A 158 -0.17 -2.23 -11.31
C GLY A 158 -0.65 -1.20 -10.29
N MET A 159 0.12 -0.13 -10.06
CA MET A 159 -0.30 1.00 -9.22
C MET A 159 -1.52 1.70 -9.83
N TYR A 160 -1.50 2.01 -11.14
CA TYR A 160 -2.63 2.64 -11.82
C TYR A 160 -3.89 1.77 -11.77
N LEU A 161 -3.76 0.47 -12.05
CA LEU A 161 -4.86 -0.49 -11.98
C LEU A 161 -5.42 -0.58 -10.55
N SER A 162 -4.56 -0.56 -9.54
CA SER A 162 -4.97 -0.55 -8.13
C SER A 162 -5.80 0.69 -7.79
N VAL A 163 -5.44 1.87 -8.30
CA VAL A 163 -6.25 3.10 -8.13
C VAL A 163 -7.63 2.92 -8.74
N VAL A 164 -7.71 2.41 -9.97
CA VAL A 164 -8.98 2.18 -10.68
C VAL A 164 -9.87 1.20 -9.92
N ILE A 165 -9.31 0.09 -9.42
CA ILE A 165 -10.04 -0.93 -8.66
C ILE A 165 -10.59 -0.31 -7.37
N LEU A 166 -9.75 0.38 -6.59
CA LEU A 166 -10.17 0.99 -5.33
C LEU A 166 -11.23 2.06 -5.56
N ASP A 167 -11.06 2.93 -6.55
CA ASP A 167 -12.04 3.96 -6.90
C ASP A 167 -13.41 3.34 -7.26
N LYS A 168 -13.43 2.29 -8.08
CA LYS A 168 -14.67 1.58 -8.41
C LYS A 168 -15.31 0.91 -7.19
N LEU A 169 -14.51 0.28 -6.33
CA LEU A 169 -14.99 -0.35 -5.10
C LEU A 169 -15.63 0.69 -4.17
N TYR A 170 -15.02 1.85 -4.01
CA TYR A 170 -15.54 2.92 -3.15
C TYR A 170 -16.71 3.70 -3.79
N ASP A 171 -16.73 3.94 -5.11
CA ASP A 171 -17.81 4.67 -5.80
C ASP A 171 -19.13 3.88 -5.86
N SER A 172 -19.06 2.54 -5.96
CA SER A 172 -20.25 1.68 -5.99
C SER A 172 -21.19 1.92 -4.78
N ASN A 173 -20.61 2.21 -3.62
CA ASN A 173 -21.34 2.49 -2.37
C ASN A 173 -21.99 3.88 -2.38
N ARG A 174 -21.44 4.83 -3.15
CA ARG A 174 -21.96 6.21 -3.21
C ARG A 174 -23.25 6.28 -4.04
N LYS A 175 -23.29 5.58 -5.18
CA LYS A 175 -24.48 5.54 -6.06
C LYS A 175 -25.68 4.91 -5.38
N GLN A 176 -25.50 3.76 -4.70
CA GLN A 176 -26.57 3.10 -3.95
C GLN A 176 -27.24 4.01 -2.90
N LYS A 177 -26.46 4.91 -2.28
CA LYS A 177 -26.99 5.86 -1.29
C LYS A 177 -27.83 6.97 -1.93
N HIS A 178 -27.43 7.44 -3.11
CA HIS A 178 -28.19 8.44 -3.85
C HIS A 178 -29.56 7.88 -4.27
N ASP A 179 -29.60 6.65 -4.78
CA ASP A 179 -30.82 6.00 -5.25
C ASP A 179 -31.80 5.62 -4.12
N ARG A 180 -31.29 5.34 -2.90
CA ARG A 180 -32.17 5.14 -1.74
C ARG A 180 -32.83 6.43 -1.27
N LYS A 181 -32.13 7.55 -1.35
CA LYS A 181 -32.70 8.85 -0.95
C LYS A 181 -33.78 9.33 -1.92
N SER A 182 -33.64 9.06 -3.22
CA SER A 182 -34.64 9.45 -4.21
C SER A 182 -35.95 8.64 -4.15
N LYS A 183 -35.96 7.48 -3.48
CA LYS A 183 -37.18 6.64 -3.31
C LYS A 183 -38.01 6.98 -2.08
N ILE A 184 -37.48 7.77 -1.15
CA ILE A 184 -38.15 8.12 0.12
C ILE A 184 -38.89 9.46 0.02
N ASN A 185 -38.61 10.23 -1.03
CA ASN A 185 -39.28 11.48 -1.38
C ASN A 185 -40.22 11.25 -2.57
#